data_AF-A0AAN5I307-F1
#
_entry.id   AF-A0AAN5I307-F1
#
_cell.length_a   1.000
_cell.length_b   1.000
_cell.length_c   1.000
_cell.angle_alpha   90.00
_cell.angle_beta   90.00
_cell.angle_gamma   90.00
#
_symmetry.space_group_name_H-M   'P 1'
#
loop_
_entity.id
_entity.type
_entity.pdbx_description
1 polymer ?
#
loop_
_entity_poly.entity_id
_entity_poly.type
_entity_poly.pdbx_seq_one_letter_code
_entity_poly.pdbx_strand_id
1 'polypeptide(L)'
;DFSTLLIMSANLREVYIDVNCISITATDLMFLRNSMEKGDCKMETFSARIDKGVREEFLHACFHITMILSEEFDAKVEFCIPPLTPHPTKLYSGSASFNIEQVHFTDNLMTVLWERRIKFKRIS
;
A
#
# COMPACT_ATOMS: atom_id res chain seq x y z
N ASP A 1 -11.32 -3.95 -12.77
CA ASP A 1 -10.76 -2.88 -13.64
C ASP A 1 -10.68 -1.55 -12.87
N PHE A 2 -9.90 -0.58 -13.34
CA PHE A 2 -9.72 0.73 -12.70
C PHE A 2 -11.03 1.53 -12.57
N SER A 3 -11.90 1.47 -13.58
CA SER A 3 -13.22 2.12 -13.55
C SER A 3 -14.08 1.65 -12.38
N THR A 4 -14.03 0.36 -12.03
CA THR A 4 -14.72 -0.21 -10.89
C THR A 4 -14.19 0.39 -9.58
N LEU A 5 -12.87 0.52 -9.43
CA LEU A 5 -12.25 1.16 -8.27
C LEU A 5 -12.68 2.63 -8.12
N LEU A 6 -12.76 3.37 -9.23
CA LEU A 6 -13.25 4.76 -9.22
C LEU A 6 -14.74 4.86 -8.81
N ILE A 7 -15.58 3.98 -9.35
CA ILE A 7 -17.01 3.94 -8.98
C ILE A 7 -17.14 3.62 -7.49
N MET A 8 -16.35 2.66 -6.98
CA MET A 8 -16.34 2.31 -5.57
C MET A 8 -15.86 3.49 -4.71
N SER A 9 -14.77 4.18 -5.08
CA SER A 9 -14.22 5.28 -4.27
C SER A 9 -15.15 6.48 -4.20
N ALA A 10 -15.90 6.76 -5.27
CA ALA A 10 -16.87 7.84 -5.32
C ALA A 10 -18.15 7.56 -4.50
N ASN A 11 -18.52 6.30 -4.33
CA ASN A 11 -19.84 5.92 -3.79
C ASN A 11 -19.80 5.17 -2.46
N LEU A 12 -18.71 4.47 -2.15
CA LEU A 12 -18.59 3.62 -0.96
C LEU A 12 -17.60 4.23 0.03
N ARG A 13 -17.97 4.21 1.32
CA ARG A 13 -17.08 4.62 2.42
C ARG A 13 -16.11 3.50 2.81
N GLU A 14 -16.56 2.26 2.76
CA GLU A 14 -15.76 1.10 3.17
C GLU A 14 -15.81 0.01 2.11
N VAL A 15 -14.64 -0.49 1.72
CA VAL A 15 -14.50 -1.58 0.75
C VAL A 15 -13.52 -2.61 1.25
N TYR A 16 -13.95 -3.87 1.27
CA TYR A 16 -13.14 -5.03 1.64
C TYR A 16 -13.31 -6.11 0.58
N ILE A 17 -12.23 -6.47 -0.11
CA ILE A 17 -12.20 -7.48 -1.15
C ILE A 17 -11.31 -8.63 -0.68
N ASP A 18 -11.92 -9.75 -0.32
CA ASP A 18 -11.19 -10.92 0.21
C ASP A 18 -10.69 -11.87 -0.89
N VAL A 19 -11.07 -11.64 -2.14
CA VAL A 19 -10.62 -12.41 -3.30
C VAL A 19 -9.38 -11.75 -3.90
N ASN A 20 -8.47 -12.54 -4.47
CA ASN A 20 -7.27 -12.02 -5.13
C ASN A 20 -7.64 -11.16 -6.35
N CYS A 21 -7.37 -9.86 -6.27
CA CYS A 21 -7.62 -8.91 -7.34
C CYS A 21 -6.47 -8.90 -8.35
N ILE A 22 -6.57 -9.78 -9.34
CA ILE A 22 -5.57 -9.89 -10.42
C ILE A 22 -5.55 -8.68 -11.38
N SER A 23 -6.64 -7.90 -11.41
CA SER A 23 -6.77 -6.75 -12.31
C SER A 23 -6.36 -5.42 -11.68
N ILE A 24 -5.97 -5.41 -10.41
CA ILE A 24 -5.57 -4.18 -9.71
C ILE A 24 -4.07 -4.02 -9.89
N THR A 25 -3.67 -2.92 -10.51
CA THR A 25 -2.27 -2.57 -10.72
C THR A 25 -1.75 -1.65 -9.62
N ALA A 26 -0.43 -1.49 -9.53
CA ALA A 26 0.19 -0.54 -8.61
C ALA A 26 -0.24 0.90 -8.89
N THR A 27 -0.42 1.25 -10.17
CA THR A 27 -0.92 2.55 -10.61
C THR A 27 -2.34 2.82 -10.12
N ASP A 28 -3.23 1.82 -10.19
CA ASP A 28 -4.60 1.96 -9.68
C ASP A 28 -4.63 2.26 -8.18
N LEU A 29 -3.79 1.55 -7.41
CA LEU A 29 -3.64 1.73 -5.98
C LEU A 29 -3.05 3.09 -5.62
N MET A 30 -2.07 3.56 -6.40
CA MET A 30 -1.51 4.90 -6.24
C MET A 30 -2.56 5.99 -6.45
N PHE A 31 -3.36 5.89 -7.53
CA PHE A 31 -4.45 6.83 -7.77
C PHE A 31 -5.49 6.81 -6.65
N LEU A 32 -5.88 5.62 -6.20
CA LEU A 32 -6.83 5.48 -5.09
C LEU A 32 -6.27 6.09 -3.79
N ARG A 33 -5.02 5.77 -3.43
CA ARG A 33 -4.35 6.32 -2.24
C ARG A 33 -4.34 7.84 -2.28
N ASN A 34 -3.92 8.42 -3.40
CA ASN A 34 -3.83 9.87 -3.56
C ASN A 34 -5.21 10.54 -3.47
N SER A 35 -6.24 9.95 -4.08
CA SER A 35 -7.62 10.43 -3.98
C SER A 35 -8.15 10.36 -2.54
N MET A 36 -7.85 9.28 -1.82
CA MET A 36 -8.19 9.14 -0.41
C MET A 36 -7.46 10.15 0.46
N GLU A 37 -6.16 10.36 0.26
CA GLU A 37 -5.32 11.29 1.04
C GLU A 37 -5.74 12.76 0.84
N LYS A 38 -6.11 13.16 -0.38
CA LYS A 38 -6.54 14.53 -0.71
C LYS A 38 -7.97 14.86 -0.27
N GLY A 39 -8.78 13.87 0.09
CA GLY A 39 -10.19 14.09 0.38
C GLY A 39 -11.10 14.03 -0.86
N ASP A 40 -10.58 13.68 -2.03
CA ASP A 40 -11.28 13.73 -3.32
C ASP A 40 -12.28 12.58 -3.54
N CYS A 41 -12.43 11.69 -2.57
CA CYS A 41 -13.38 10.58 -2.61
C CYS A 41 -14.09 10.37 -1.27
N LYS A 42 -15.22 9.64 -1.30
CA LYS A 42 -16.01 9.28 -0.11
C LYS A 42 -15.39 8.12 0.69
N MET A 43 -14.47 7.38 0.09
CA MET A 43 -13.86 6.22 0.71
C MET A 43 -13.00 6.61 1.92
N GLU A 44 -13.25 5.92 3.03
CA GLU A 44 -12.52 6.04 4.30
C GLU A 44 -11.65 4.83 4.57
N THR A 45 -12.11 3.63 4.16
CA THR A 45 -11.35 2.39 4.27
C THR A 45 -11.40 1.59 2.97
N PHE A 46 -10.23 1.14 2.52
CA PHE A 46 -10.07 0.19 1.43
C PHE A 46 -9.21 -0.96 1.91
N SER A 47 -9.57 -2.21 1.57
CA SER A 47 -8.72 -3.36 1.76
C SER A 47 -8.92 -4.37 0.64
N ALA A 48 -7.85 -4.84 0.04
CA ALA A 48 -7.92 -5.85 -1.01
C ALA A 48 -6.71 -6.79 -0.98
N ARG A 49 -6.93 -8.05 -1.38
CA ARG A 49 -5.84 -8.94 -1.79
C ARG A 49 -5.41 -8.61 -3.21
N ILE A 50 -4.11 -8.48 -3.45
CA ILE A 50 -3.49 -8.05 -4.71
C ILE A 50 -2.51 -9.12 -5.19
N ASP A 51 -2.23 -9.10 -6.50
CA ASP A 51 -1.32 -10.08 -7.09
C ASP A 51 0.15 -9.86 -6.68
N LYS A 52 0.98 -10.88 -6.88
CA LYS A 52 2.41 -10.82 -6.59
C LYS A 52 3.07 -9.73 -7.47
N GLY A 53 3.95 -8.91 -6.91
CA GLY A 53 4.65 -7.83 -7.64
C GLY A 53 3.96 -6.47 -7.55
N VAL A 54 2.63 -6.44 -7.46
CA VAL A 54 1.85 -5.19 -7.36
C VAL A 54 2.23 -4.40 -6.12
N ARG A 55 2.52 -5.08 -5.01
CA ARG A 55 2.95 -4.48 -3.75
C ARG A 55 4.28 -3.74 -3.90
N GLU A 56 5.26 -4.40 -4.51
CA GLU A 56 6.61 -3.87 -4.72
C GLU A 56 6.58 -2.66 -5.64
N GLU A 57 5.84 -2.76 -6.75
CA GLU A 57 5.63 -1.64 -7.68
C GLU A 57 4.93 -0.45 -7.01
N PHE A 58 3.92 -0.71 -6.18
CA PHE A 58 3.19 0.33 -5.44
C PHE A 58 4.11 1.04 -4.43
N LEU A 59 4.92 0.29 -3.68
CA LEU A 59 5.88 0.85 -2.73
C LEU A 59 6.88 1.79 -3.41
N HIS A 60 7.40 1.37 -4.56
CA HIS A 60 8.31 2.19 -5.34
C HIS A 60 7.61 3.44 -5.90
N ALA A 61 6.38 3.30 -6.41
CA ALA A 61 5.64 4.41 -7.01
C ALA A 61 5.18 5.46 -5.99
N CYS A 62 4.70 5.05 -4.82
CA CYS A 62 4.14 5.97 -3.81
C CYS A 62 5.16 6.48 -2.81
N PHE A 63 6.15 5.66 -2.43
CA PHE A 63 7.05 5.96 -1.32
C PHE A 63 8.51 5.95 -1.71
N HIS A 64 8.83 5.70 -2.99
CA HIS A 64 10.19 5.50 -3.48
C HIS A 64 10.94 4.40 -2.72
N ILE A 65 10.22 3.40 -2.23
CA ILE A 65 10.79 2.28 -1.48
C ILE A 65 11.04 1.14 -2.44
N THR A 66 12.30 0.73 -2.56
CA THR A 66 12.68 -0.50 -3.25
C THR A 66 12.88 -1.62 -2.25
N MET A 67 12.24 -2.77 -2.50
CA MET A 67 12.47 -4.00 -1.73
C MET A 67 13.56 -4.82 -2.41
N ILE A 68 14.68 -5.05 -1.71
CA ILE A 68 15.73 -5.96 -2.15
C ILE A 68 15.58 -7.26 -1.37
N LEU A 69 15.40 -8.38 -2.07
CA LEU A 69 15.36 -9.72 -1.49
C LEU A 69 16.76 -10.34 -1.60
N SER A 70 17.40 -10.65 -0.47
CA SER A 70 18.63 -11.44 -0.45
C SER A 70 18.31 -12.93 -0.63
N GLU A 71 19.02 -13.61 -1.54
CA GLU A 71 18.88 -15.06 -1.79
C GLU A 71 19.63 -15.92 -0.76
N GLU A 72 20.52 -15.35 0.05
CA GLU A 72 21.34 -16.08 1.01
C GLU A 72 20.71 -16.02 2.41
N PHE A 73 20.20 -17.17 2.88
CA PHE A 73 19.77 -17.56 4.23
C PHE A 73 19.16 -16.48 5.13
N ASP A 74 17.87 -16.66 5.41
CA ASP A 74 16.92 -15.70 6.01
C ASP A 74 16.71 -14.47 5.13
N ALA A 75 15.54 -14.43 4.49
CA ALA A 75 15.12 -13.40 3.53
C ALA A 75 15.16 -11.99 4.14
N LYS A 76 16.35 -11.40 4.18
CA LYS A 76 16.56 -10.02 4.59
C LYS A 76 15.97 -9.14 3.49
N VAL A 77 14.91 -8.42 3.82
CA VAL A 77 14.41 -7.34 2.98
C VAL A 77 15.04 -6.04 3.46
N GLU A 78 15.79 -5.43 2.57
CA GLU A 78 16.29 -4.07 2.76
C GLU A 78 15.37 -3.10 2.02
N PHE A 79 14.96 -2.03 2.72
CA PHE A 79 14.22 -0.93 2.13
C PHE A 79 15.19 0.18 1.79
N CYS A 80 15.39 0.44 0.51
CA CYS A 80 16.15 1.60 0.07
C CYS A 80 15.21 2.80 -0.08
N ILE A 81 15.43 3.84 0.73
CA ILE A 81 14.74 5.13 0.62
C ILE A 81 15.74 6.14 0.04
N PRO A 82 15.45 6.78 -1.10
CA PRO A 82 16.31 7.80 -1.66
C PRO A 82 16.52 8.98 -0.69
N PRO A 83 17.73 9.55 -0.60
CA PRO A 83 18.08 10.60 0.36
C PRO A 83 17.35 11.94 0.16
N LEU A 84 16.50 12.07 -0.87
CA LEU A 84 15.85 13.33 -1.28
C LEU A 84 14.32 13.28 -1.24
N THR A 85 13.70 12.29 -0.58
CA THR A 85 12.23 12.29 -0.45
C THR A 85 11.79 13.49 0.39
N PRO A 86 10.98 14.42 -0.15
CA PRO A 86 10.67 15.70 0.50
C PRO A 86 9.90 15.53 1.82
N HIS A 87 9.24 14.39 2.03
CA HIS A 87 8.51 14.05 3.25
C HIS A 87 9.02 12.69 3.74
N PRO A 88 9.74 12.62 4.89
CA PRO A 88 10.28 11.37 5.37
C PRO A 88 9.15 10.44 5.77
N THR A 89 8.96 9.40 4.97
CA THR A 89 7.97 8.35 5.20
C THR A 89 8.33 7.58 6.47
N LYS A 90 7.46 7.62 7.50
CA LYS A 90 7.66 6.84 8.72
C LYS A 90 7.22 5.40 8.50
N LEU A 91 8.15 4.48 8.67
CA LEU A 91 7.96 3.04 8.55
C LEU A 91 7.88 2.42 9.94
N TYR A 92 6.83 1.65 10.19
CA TYR A 92 6.72 0.82 11.39
C TYR A 92 6.54 -0.65 11.02
N SER A 93 7.25 -1.54 11.72
CA SER A 93 7.07 -2.99 11.66
C SER A 93 6.45 -3.48 12.98
N GLY A 94 5.47 -4.37 12.87
CA GLY A 94 4.77 -4.97 14.02
C GLY A 94 5.51 -6.14 14.68
N SER A 95 6.66 -6.59 14.14
CA SER A 95 7.38 -7.78 14.62
C SER A 95 8.90 -7.54 14.67
N ALA A 96 9.53 -7.98 15.77
CA ALA A 96 10.99 -7.96 15.96
C ALA A 96 11.71 -9.09 15.18
N SER A 97 11.00 -10.18 14.90
CA SER A 97 11.37 -11.20 13.92
C SER A 97 10.95 -10.73 12.53
N PHE A 98 11.84 -10.81 11.56
CA PHE A 98 11.79 -10.26 10.19
C PHE A 98 10.63 -10.73 9.28
N ASN A 99 9.41 -10.90 9.77
CA ASN A 99 8.25 -11.02 8.90
C ASN A 99 7.95 -9.63 8.33
N ILE A 100 8.30 -9.46 7.05
CA ILE A 100 7.93 -8.40 6.08
C ILE A 100 6.39 -8.26 5.94
N GLU A 101 5.66 -8.84 6.87
CA GLU A 101 4.23 -8.97 6.88
C GLU A 101 3.55 -7.66 7.23
N GLN A 102 4.17 -6.68 7.89
CA GLN A 102 3.40 -5.48 8.25
C GLN A 102 4.23 -4.23 8.10
N VAL A 103 3.94 -3.47 7.04
CA VAL A 103 4.51 -2.13 6.82
C VAL A 103 3.42 -1.10 7.00
N HIS A 104 3.61 -0.20 7.96
CA HIS A 104 2.69 0.90 8.26
C HIS A 104 3.29 2.24 7.87
N PHE A 105 2.51 3.00 7.10
CA PHE A 105 2.79 4.38 6.75
C PHE A 105 1.71 5.26 7.36
N THR A 106 2.12 6.26 8.15
CA THR A 106 1.20 7.15 8.87
C THR A 106 1.37 8.59 8.40
N ASP A 107 0.60 8.96 7.39
CA ASP A 107 0.31 10.34 6.98
C ASP A 107 -1.16 10.65 7.36
N ASN A 108 -1.85 11.54 6.66
CA ASN A 108 -3.31 11.72 6.80
C ASN A 108 -4.10 10.45 6.38
N LEU A 109 -3.41 9.47 5.80
CA LEU A 109 -3.92 8.17 5.40
C LEU A 109 -2.98 7.08 5.90
N MET A 110 -3.49 6.21 6.77
CA MET A 110 -2.78 5.01 7.19
C MET A 110 -2.76 4.01 6.02
N THR A 111 -1.56 3.65 5.56
CA THR A 111 -1.36 2.56 4.59
C THR A 111 -0.74 1.37 5.30
N VAL A 112 -1.36 0.20 5.16
CA VAL A 112 -0.87 -1.07 5.71
C VAL A 112 -0.68 -2.06 4.58
N LEU A 113 0.50 -2.66 4.53
CA LEU A 113 0.80 -3.76 3.62
C LEU A 113 1.00 -5.02 4.45
N TRP A 114 0.21 -6.06 4.17
CA TRP A 114 0.33 -7.36 4.80
C TRP A 114 0.24 -8.53 3.86
N GLU A 115 1.35 -9.27 3.71
CA GLU A 115 1.50 -10.33 2.70
C GLU A 115 1.11 -9.81 1.31
N ARG A 116 -0.02 -10.32 0.77
CA ARG A 116 -0.65 -9.92 -0.48
C ARG A 116 -1.83 -8.99 -0.28
N ARG A 117 -1.98 -8.38 0.89
CA ARG A 117 -3.07 -7.47 1.22
C ARG A 117 -2.54 -6.05 1.32
N ILE A 118 -3.27 -5.13 0.73
CA ILE A 118 -3.09 -3.70 0.94
C ILE A 118 -4.33 -3.14 1.65
N LYS A 119 -4.12 -2.20 2.56
CA LYS A 119 -5.17 -1.48 3.26
C LYS A 119 -4.86 0.00 3.33
N PHE A 120 -5.85 0.82 3.01
CA PHE A 120 -5.85 2.26 3.24
C PHE A 120 -6.93 2.59 4.26
N LYS A 121 -6.62 3.44 5.24
CA LYS A 121 -7.58 3.93 6.23
C LYS A 121 -7.28 5.39 6.58
N ARG A 122 -8.24 6.29 6.40
CA ARG A 122 -8.08 7.69 6.82
C ARG A 122 -7.89 7.77 8.32
N ILE A 123 -6.98 8.65 8.76
CA ILE A 123 -6.78 8.98 10.17
C ILE A 123 -7.64 10.20 10.46
N SER A 124 -8.74 9.99 11.20
CA SER A 124 -9.67 11.03 11.66
C SER A 124 -9.24 11.61 12.99
#